data_AF-E3ZLP1-F1
#
_entry.id   AF-E3ZLP1-F1
#
_cell.length_a   1.000
_cell.length_b   1.000
_cell.length_c   1.000
_cell.angle_alpha   90.00
_cell.angle_beta   90.00
_cell.angle_gamma   90.00
#
_symmetry.space_group_name_H-M   'P 1'
#
loop_
_entity.id
_entity.type
_entity.pdbx_description
1 polymer ?
#
loop_
_entity_poly.entity_id
_entity_poly.type
_entity_poly.pdbx_seq_one_letter_code
_entity_poly.pdbx_strand_id
1 'polypeptide(L)'
;MNRFFRNAIFYVIIFLVIIGIVASFNSNKEAAKDISYTEFMSKLEDGKVKSLTIQPDRSVYTIKGEFKSSDKSSSDDDKKTGLGQSKTSSTAFTTYALNSDTSLEDLQSTVTKEGVKMDVEPAKQNSGWVTFLTSIVPFVIIFILFFFLMSQSQGGGGGKVMSFGKSKAKLYNDDKKKVRFTDVAGADEEKQE
;
A
#
# COMPACT_ATOMS: atom_id res chain seq x y z
N MET A 1 14.92 5.70 25.43
CA MET A 1 13.81 5.26 24.58
C MET A 1 12.75 4.62 25.46
N ASN A 2 11.52 5.15 25.47
CA ASN A 2 10.44 4.62 26.33
C ASN A 2 10.30 3.11 26.10
N ARG A 3 10.09 2.32 27.17
CA ARG A 3 9.91 0.87 27.08
C ARG A 3 8.81 0.48 26.08
N PHE A 4 7.80 1.34 25.98
CA PHE A 4 6.75 1.28 24.97
C PHE A 4 7.27 1.37 23.53
N PHE A 5 8.18 2.31 23.25
CA PHE A 5 8.73 2.53 21.91
C PHE A 5 9.59 1.36 21.44
N ARG A 6 10.33 0.72 22.36
CA ARG A 6 11.16 -0.45 22.04
C ARG A 6 10.34 -1.68 21.69
N ASN A 7 9.19 -1.87 22.34
CA ASN A 7 8.29 -2.98 22.03
C ASN A 7 7.47 -2.70 20.75
N ALA A 8 7.01 -1.46 20.58
CA ALA A 8 6.27 -1.05 19.38
C ALA A 8 7.11 -1.18 18.10
N ILE A 9 8.41 -0.82 18.15
CA ILE A 9 9.27 -0.89 16.96
C ILE A 9 9.45 -2.33 16.46
N PHE A 10 9.48 -3.30 17.38
CA PHE A 10 9.59 -4.72 17.03
C PHE A 10 8.36 -5.21 16.24
N TYR A 11 7.16 -4.84 16.67
CA TYR A 11 5.92 -5.19 15.97
C TYR A 11 5.79 -4.46 14.62
N VAL A 12 6.21 -3.20 14.53
CA VAL A 12 6.20 -2.44 13.27
C VAL A 12 7.17 -3.04 12.25
N ILE A 13 8.36 -3.47 12.68
CA ILE A 13 9.33 -4.14 11.81
C ILE A 13 8.75 -5.47 11.31
N ILE A 14 8.16 -6.28 12.19
CA ILE A 14 7.51 -7.54 11.77
C ILE A 14 6.41 -7.28 10.74
N PHE A 15 5.59 -6.26 10.94
CA PHE A 15 4.53 -5.90 10.01
C PHE A 15 5.09 -5.48 8.64
N LEU A 16 6.16 -4.68 8.60
CA LEU A 16 6.83 -4.30 7.36
C LEU A 16 7.48 -5.50 6.66
N VAL A 17 8.05 -6.44 7.41
CA VAL A 17 8.61 -7.69 6.87
C VAL A 17 7.49 -8.54 6.25
N ILE A 18 6.34 -8.66 6.89
CA ILE A 18 5.18 -9.38 6.35
C ILE A 18 4.68 -8.72 5.06
N ILE A 19 4.56 -7.38 5.04
CA ILE A 19 4.20 -6.64 3.82
C ILE A 19 5.23 -6.87 2.71
N GLY A 20 6.52 -6.82 3.03
CA GLY A 20 7.60 -7.06 2.07
C GLY A 20 7.55 -8.47 1.48
N ILE A 21 7.29 -9.48 2.31
CA ILE A 21 7.11 -10.87 1.86
C ILE A 21 5.87 -10.98 0.97
N VAL A 22 4.72 -10.46 1.40
CA VAL A 22 3.47 -10.49 0.61
C VAL A 22 3.61 -9.72 -0.71
N ALA A 23 4.32 -8.59 -0.72
CA ALA A 23 4.63 -7.84 -1.93
C ALA A 23 5.55 -8.63 -2.86
N SER A 24 6.57 -9.31 -2.33
CA SER A 24 7.48 -10.15 -3.10
C SER A 24 6.76 -11.34 -3.76
N PHE A 25 5.79 -11.95 -3.08
CA PHE A 25 4.95 -13.01 -3.67
C PHE A 25 4.07 -12.51 -4.83
N ASN A 26 3.77 -11.21 -4.91
CA ASN A 26 3.00 -10.63 -6.01
C ASN A 26 3.87 -10.24 -7.22
N SER A 27 5.18 -9.99 -7.05
CA SER A 27 6.07 -9.51 -8.11
C SER A 27 6.58 -10.60 -9.08
N ASN A 28 6.36 -11.89 -8.80
CA ASN A 28 6.84 -13.00 -9.63
C ASN A 28 5.86 -13.44 -10.74
N LYS A 29 4.77 -12.71 -10.98
CA LYS A 29 3.91 -12.96 -12.14
C LYS A 29 4.46 -12.13 -13.29
N GLU A 30 5.12 -12.78 -14.27
CA GLU A 30 5.48 -12.13 -15.53
C GLU A 30 4.28 -11.33 -16.03
N ALA A 31 4.49 -10.05 -16.32
CA ALA A 31 3.42 -9.21 -16.84
C ALA A 31 2.98 -9.81 -18.18
N ALA A 32 1.75 -10.32 -18.23
CA ALA A 32 1.17 -10.84 -19.46
C ALA A 32 1.09 -9.69 -20.48
N LYS A 33 1.47 -9.98 -21.73
CA LYS A 33 1.38 -9.00 -22.82
C LYS A 33 -0.07 -8.86 -23.27
N ASP A 34 -0.60 -7.63 -23.25
CA ASP A 34 -1.89 -7.35 -23.85
C ASP A 34 -1.79 -7.39 -25.38
N ILE A 35 -2.61 -8.22 -26.02
CA ILE A 35 -2.67 -8.38 -27.48
C ILE A 35 -4.11 -8.20 -27.97
N SER A 36 -4.26 -7.73 -29.21
CA SER A 36 -5.59 -7.62 -29.82
C SER A 36 -6.21 -9.00 -30.05
N TYR A 37 -7.55 -9.07 -30.06
CA TYR A 37 -8.26 -10.33 -30.32
C TYR A 37 -7.90 -10.91 -31.70
N THR A 38 -7.77 -10.06 -32.72
CA THR A 38 -7.37 -10.46 -34.07
C THR A 38 -5.96 -11.05 -34.11
N GLU A 39 -5.00 -10.42 -33.40
CA GLU A 39 -3.63 -10.94 -33.31
C GLU A 39 -3.59 -12.27 -32.55
N PHE A 40 -4.38 -12.40 -31.48
CA PHE A 40 -4.55 -13.65 -30.76
C PHE A 40 -5.09 -14.75 -31.69
N MET A 41 -6.18 -14.48 -32.41
CA MET A 41 -6.81 -15.47 -33.30
C MET A 41 -5.86 -15.92 -34.41
N SER A 42 -5.12 -14.99 -35.02
CA SER A 42 -4.07 -15.32 -36.00
C SER A 42 -2.98 -16.21 -35.42
N LYS A 43 -2.50 -15.92 -34.20
CA LYS A 43 -1.48 -16.76 -33.54
C LYS A 43 -2.04 -18.11 -33.07
N LEU A 44 -3.33 -18.17 -32.77
CA LEU A 44 -4.02 -19.41 -32.43
C LEU A 44 -4.12 -20.31 -33.67
N GLU A 45 -4.54 -19.77 -34.80
CA GLU A 45 -4.59 -20.47 -36.10
C GLU A 45 -3.20 -20.91 -36.59
N ASP A 46 -2.16 -20.13 -36.32
CA ASP A 46 -0.77 -20.51 -36.58
C ASP A 46 -0.26 -21.63 -35.64
N GLY A 47 -1.07 -22.09 -34.69
CA GLY A 47 -0.69 -23.11 -33.71
C GLY A 47 0.38 -22.64 -32.72
N LYS A 48 0.55 -21.32 -32.52
CA LYS A 48 1.58 -20.74 -31.64
C LYS A 48 1.13 -20.65 -30.18
N VAL A 49 -0.14 -20.90 -29.89
CA VAL A 49 -0.70 -20.91 -28.53
C VAL A 49 -0.49 -22.30 -27.90
N LYS A 50 0.01 -22.33 -26.67
CA LYS A 50 0.26 -23.57 -25.91
C LYS A 50 -0.94 -23.95 -25.04
N SER A 51 -1.50 -22.96 -24.36
CA SER A 51 -2.65 -23.12 -23.46
C SER A 51 -3.36 -21.79 -23.32
N LEU A 52 -4.67 -21.85 -23.09
CA LEU A 52 -5.49 -20.68 -22.79
C LEU A 52 -6.50 -20.98 -21.70
N THR A 53 -6.85 -19.94 -20.97
CA THR A 53 -7.86 -19.94 -19.92
C THR A 53 -8.85 -18.83 -20.22
N ILE A 54 -10.13 -19.15 -20.19
CA ILE A 54 -11.21 -18.21 -20.41
C ILE A 54 -11.83 -17.86 -19.06
N GLN A 55 -11.94 -16.56 -18.77
CA GLN A 55 -12.56 -16.03 -17.56
C GLN A 55 -13.62 -14.99 -17.95
N PRO A 56 -14.84 -15.06 -17.40
CA PRO A 56 -15.79 -13.96 -17.52
C PRO A 56 -15.26 -12.73 -16.76
N ASP A 57 -15.21 -11.58 -17.44
CA ASP A 57 -14.91 -10.28 -16.82
C ASP A 57 -15.95 -9.24 -17.26
N ARG A 58 -16.94 -9.01 -16.39
CA ARG A 58 -18.06 -8.08 -16.63
C ARG A 58 -18.82 -8.43 -17.91
N SER A 59 -18.66 -7.64 -18.97
CA SER A 59 -19.37 -7.77 -20.26
C SER A 59 -18.54 -8.43 -21.36
N VAL A 60 -17.32 -8.86 -21.05
CA VAL A 60 -16.38 -9.51 -21.99
C VAL A 60 -15.82 -10.78 -21.37
N TYR A 61 -15.20 -11.62 -22.20
CA TYR A 61 -14.37 -12.71 -21.72
C TYR A 61 -12.91 -12.28 -21.77
N THR A 62 -12.20 -12.43 -20.66
CA THR A 62 -10.74 -12.31 -20.65
C THR A 62 -10.15 -13.67 -20.98
N ILE A 63 -9.31 -13.71 -22.01
CA ILE A 63 -8.56 -14.89 -22.40
C ILE A 63 -7.11 -14.66 -22.00
N LYS A 64 -6.57 -15.56 -21.18
CA LYS A 64 -5.16 -15.53 -20.77
C LYS A 64 -4.50 -16.82 -21.20
N GLY A 65 -3.22 -16.77 -21.53
CA GLY A 65 -2.54 -17.98 -21.95
C GLY A 65 -1.05 -17.80 -22.11
N GLU A 66 -0.42 -18.85 -22.60
CA GLU A 66 1.01 -18.87 -22.93
C GLU A 66 1.20 -19.19 -24.41
N PHE A 67 2.12 -18.48 -25.05
CA PHE A 67 2.64 -18.88 -26.35
C PHE A 67 3.64 -20.03 -26.20
N LYS A 68 3.82 -20.83 -27.25
CA LYS A 68 4.90 -21.80 -27.35
C LYS A 68 6.24 -21.06 -27.29
N SER A 69 7.24 -21.63 -26.62
CA SER A 69 8.51 -20.96 -26.27
C SER A 69 9.33 -20.42 -27.46
N SER A 70 9.01 -20.82 -28.69
CA SER A 70 9.59 -20.31 -29.94
C SER A 70 9.12 -18.89 -30.27
N ASP A 71 7.93 -18.50 -29.83
CA ASP A 71 7.27 -17.25 -30.21
C ASP A 71 7.25 -16.27 -29.03
N LYS A 72 8.45 -16.01 -28.51
CA LYS A 72 8.73 -14.92 -27.59
C LYS A 72 8.35 -13.59 -28.26
N SER A 73 7.12 -13.14 -28.04
CA SER A 73 6.66 -11.86 -28.56
C SER A 73 7.25 -10.74 -27.71
N SER A 74 8.41 -10.22 -28.15
CA SER A 74 8.97 -8.98 -27.63
C SER A 74 7.91 -7.87 -27.79
N SER A 75 7.54 -7.20 -26.70
CA SER A 75 6.85 -5.92 -26.81
C SER A 75 7.89 -4.86 -27.17
N ASP A 76 7.80 -4.33 -28.38
CA ASP A 76 8.57 -3.15 -28.80
C ASP A 76 7.85 -1.82 -28.48
N ASP A 77 6.61 -1.85 -27.95
CA ASP A 77 5.85 -0.64 -27.60
C ASP A 77 5.97 -0.26 -26.11
N ASP A 78 6.87 0.70 -25.90
CA ASP A 78 6.79 1.86 -25.00
C ASP A 78 6.43 1.68 -23.51
N LYS A 79 7.50 1.66 -22.69
CA LYS A 79 7.68 2.67 -21.62
C LYS A 79 9.13 3.15 -21.58
N LYS A 80 9.43 4.17 -22.38
CA LYS A 80 10.56 5.09 -22.14
C LYS A 80 10.26 5.94 -20.90
N THR A 81 10.50 5.38 -19.71
CA THR A 81 10.66 6.17 -18.48
C THR A 81 11.77 5.54 -17.64
N GLY A 82 12.97 6.15 -17.67
CA GLY A 82 13.98 6.14 -16.60
C GLY A 82 14.62 4.80 -16.17
N LEU A 83 15.94 4.69 -16.41
CA LEU A 83 16.91 3.76 -15.81
C LEU A 83 16.49 2.28 -15.66
N GLY A 84 16.92 1.46 -16.63
CA GLY A 84 16.96 -0.01 -16.50
C GLY A 84 16.01 -0.71 -17.46
N GLN A 85 16.43 -0.89 -18.71
CA GLN A 85 15.69 -1.66 -19.70
C GLN A 85 15.68 -3.14 -19.32
N SER A 86 14.54 -3.65 -18.85
CA SER A 86 14.26 -5.08 -18.90
C SER A 86 13.38 -5.35 -20.12
N LYS A 87 13.97 -5.89 -21.20
CA LYS A 87 13.20 -6.57 -22.25
C LYS A 87 12.61 -7.83 -21.62
N THR A 88 11.47 -7.71 -20.96
CA THR A 88 10.75 -8.89 -20.47
C THR A 88 10.01 -9.49 -21.65
N SER A 89 10.65 -10.47 -22.29
CA SER A 89 9.97 -11.36 -23.21
C SER A 89 8.98 -12.19 -22.39
N SER A 90 7.74 -11.73 -22.34
CA SER A 90 6.66 -12.45 -21.68
C SER A 90 6.15 -13.53 -22.63
N THR A 91 6.12 -14.77 -22.16
CA THR A 91 5.44 -15.87 -22.87
C THR A 91 3.94 -15.82 -22.63
N ALA A 92 3.49 -15.10 -21.62
CA ALA A 92 2.10 -14.94 -21.26
C ALA A 92 1.43 -13.81 -22.07
N PHE A 93 0.18 -14.02 -22.47
CA PHE A 93 -0.65 -13.01 -23.12
C PHE A 93 -1.99 -12.85 -22.42
N THR A 94 -2.61 -11.68 -22.61
CA THR A 94 -4.00 -11.39 -22.26
C THR A 94 -4.70 -10.77 -23.45
N THR A 95 -5.91 -11.23 -23.76
CA THR A 95 -6.78 -10.60 -24.74
C THR A 95 -8.23 -10.63 -24.27
N TYR A 96 -9.09 -9.91 -24.99
CA TYR A 96 -10.50 -9.77 -24.65
C TYR A 96 -11.35 -10.21 -25.83
N ALA A 97 -12.27 -11.14 -25.57
CA ALA A 97 -13.29 -11.55 -26.52
C ALA A 97 -14.64 -10.96 -26.12
N LEU A 98 -15.47 -10.68 -27.14
CA LEU A 98 -16.86 -10.28 -26.91
C LEU A 98 -17.62 -11.41 -26.21
N ASN A 99 -18.60 -11.05 -25.39
CA ASN A 99 -19.51 -12.04 -24.83
C ASN A 99 -20.65 -12.30 -25.84
N SER A 100 -20.33 -13.04 -26.90
CA SER A 100 -21.32 -13.49 -27.89
C SER A 100 -21.12 -14.97 -28.22
N ASP A 101 -22.23 -15.69 -28.44
CA ASP A 101 -22.21 -17.11 -28.77
C ASP A 101 -21.34 -17.40 -30.00
N THR A 102 -21.42 -16.53 -31.02
CA THR A 102 -20.59 -16.64 -32.24
C THR A 102 -19.09 -16.60 -31.96
N SER A 103 -18.64 -15.70 -31.09
CA SER A 103 -17.21 -15.56 -30.76
C SER A 103 -16.68 -16.75 -29.98
N LEU A 104 -17.53 -17.37 -29.15
CA LEU A 104 -17.20 -18.57 -28.39
C LEU A 104 -17.14 -19.80 -29.30
N GLU A 105 -18.08 -19.92 -30.24
CA GLU A 105 -18.09 -20.98 -31.25
C GLU A 105 -16.84 -20.94 -32.13
N ASP A 106 -16.50 -19.76 -32.66
CA ASP A 106 -15.32 -19.54 -33.50
C ASP A 106 -14.05 -19.94 -32.72
N LEU A 107 -13.90 -19.44 -31.49
CA LEU A 107 -12.76 -19.76 -30.63
C LEU A 107 -12.69 -21.26 -30.35
N GLN A 108 -13.79 -21.86 -29.90
CA GLN A 108 -13.83 -23.28 -29.54
C GLN A 108 -13.48 -24.18 -30.74
N SER A 109 -13.92 -23.81 -31.95
CA SER A 109 -13.61 -24.54 -33.17
C SER A 109 -12.12 -24.50 -33.49
N THR A 110 -11.49 -23.34 -33.43
CA THR A 110 -10.06 -23.17 -33.69
C THR A 110 -9.19 -23.84 -32.64
N VAL A 111 -9.57 -23.75 -31.36
CA VAL A 111 -8.88 -24.43 -30.26
C VAL A 111 -8.91 -25.95 -30.42
N THR A 112 -10.06 -26.50 -30.78
CA THR A 112 -10.23 -27.95 -31.00
C THR A 112 -9.44 -28.42 -32.21
N LYS A 113 -9.43 -27.63 -33.28
CA LYS A 113 -8.67 -27.90 -34.51
C LYS A 113 -7.16 -27.96 -34.26
N GLU A 114 -6.65 -27.01 -33.48
CA GLU A 114 -5.21 -26.90 -33.17
C GLU A 114 -4.77 -27.73 -31.96
N GLY A 115 -5.71 -28.41 -31.29
CA GLY A 115 -5.43 -29.27 -30.14
C GLY A 115 -4.89 -28.52 -28.92
N VAL A 116 -5.29 -27.26 -28.74
CA VAL A 116 -4.82 -26.40 -27.65
C VAL A 116 -5.58 -26.73 -26.35
N LYS A 117 -4.87 -26.76 -25.22
CA LYS A 117 -5.53 -26.93 -23.91
C LYS A 117 -6.30 -25.66 -23.54
N MET A 118 -7.61 -25.81 -23.37
CA MET A 118 -8.51 -24.74 -22.95
C MET A 118 -9.13 -25.08 -21.60
N ASP A 119 -8.90 -24.22 -20.61
CA ASP A 119 -9.54 -24.25 -19.31
C ASP A 119 -10.54 -23.09 -19.17
N VAL A 120 -11.63 -23.31 -18.44
CA VAL A 120 -12.62 -22.26 -18.15
C VAL A 120 -12.66 -22.04 -16.66
N GLU A 121 -12.39 -20.81 -16.24
CA GLU A 121 -12.38 -20.42 -14.84
C GLU A 121 -13.54 -19.46 -14.54
N PRO A 122 -14.10 -19.51 -13.31
CA PRO A 122 -15.14 -18.59 -12.90
C PRO A 122 -14.61 -17.15 -12.85
N ALA A 123 -15.54 -16.19 -12.86
CA ALA A 123 -15.19 -14.78 -12.75
C ALA A 123 -14.31 -14.52 -11.52
N LYS A 124 -13.24 -13.73 -11.71
CA LYS A 124 -12.29 -13.44 -10.64
C LYS A 124 -12.99 -12.71 -9.50
N GLN A 125 -13.18 -13.40 -8.38
CA GLN A 125 -13.66 -12.76 -7.17
C GLN A 125 -12.48 -12.11 -6.47
N ASN A 126 -12.61 -10.83 -6.15
CA ASN A 126 -11.66 -10.22 -5.22
C ASN A 126 -11.82 -10.91 -3.87
N SER A 127 -10.70 -11.39 -3.31
CA SER A 127 -10.71 -11.97 -1.97
C SER A 127 -11.19 -10.89 -0.99
N GLY A 128 -12.39 -11.07 -0.44
CA GLY A 128 -13.01 -10.11 0.47
C GLY A 128 -12.12 -9.80 1.67
N TRP A 129 -11.27 -10.74 2.09
CA TRP A 129 -10.26 -10.56 3.13
C TRP A 129 -9.16 -9.56 2.74
N VAL A 130 -8.66 -9.61 1.49
CA VAL A 130 -7.66 -8.67 1.01
C VAL A 130 -8.27 -7.27 0.93
N THR A 131 -9.47 -7.15 0.37
CA THR A 131 -10.20 -5.86 0.33
C THR A 131 -10.46 -5.33 1.73
N PHE A 132 -10.92 -6.16 2.66
CA PHE A 132 -11.16 -5.78 4.06
C PHE A 132 -9.87 -5.30 4.74
N LEU A 133 -8.79 -6.06 4.64
CA LEU A 133 -7.52 -5.71 5.27
C LEU A 133 -6.89 -4.47 4.64
N THR A 134 -6.94 -4.28 3.32
CA THR A 134 -6.48 -3.04 2.69
C THR A 134 -7.35 -1.85 3.08
N SER A 135 -8.67 -2.05 3.23
CA SER A 135 -9.60 -0.99 3.65
C SER A 135 -9.40 -0.56 5.11
N ILE A 136 -8.89 -1.45 5.98
CA ILE A 136 -8.67 -1.11 7.40
C ILE A 136 -7.37 -0.32 7.62
N VAL A 137 -6.42 -0.37 6.69
CA VAL A 137 -5.14 0.37 6.76
C VAL A 137 -5.33 1.87 7.08
N PRO A 138 -6.15 2.66 6.35
CA PRO A 138 -6.34 4.07 6.68
C PRO A 138 -6.91 4.28 8.08
N PHE A 139 -7.81 3.41 8.56
CA PHE A 139 -8.35 3.49 9.91
C PHE A 139 -7.31 3.16 10.98
N VAL A 140 -6.47 2.16 10.75
CA VAL A 140 -5.35 1.82 11.65
C VAL A 140 -4.36 2.97 11.74
N ILE A 141 -4.03 3.63 10.62
CA ILE A 141 -3.16 4.82 10.61
C ILE A 141 -3.77 5.94 11.45
N ILE A 142 -5.06 6.25 11.24
CA ILE A 142 -5.77 7.26 12.04
C ILE A 142 -5.78 6.87 13.51
N PHE A 143 -6.05 5.61 13.84
CA PHE A 143 -6.08 5.13 15.22
C PHE A 143 -4.72 5.25 15.90
N ILE A 144 -3.63 4.88 15.22
CA ILE A 144 -2.27 5.05 15.72
C ILE A 144 -1.94 6.53 15.93
N LEU A 145 -2.29 7.39 14.97
CA LEU A 145 -2.07 8.83 15.05
C LEU A 145 -2.88 9.45 16.19
N PHE A 146 -4.15 9.06 16.34
CA PHE A 146 -5.03 9.51 17.41
C PHE A 146 -4.54 9.05 18.78
N PHE A 147 -4.12 7.79 18.89
CA PHE A 147 -3.50 7.25 20.11
C PHE A 147 -2.19 7.99 20.44
N PHE A 148 -1.38 8.33 19.45
CA PHE A 148 -0.17 9.13 19.61
C PHE A 148 -0.49 10.55 20.12
N LEU A 149 -1.49 11.22 19.53
CA LEU A 149 -1.93 12.55 19.99
C LEU A 149 -2.48 12.52 21.41
N MET A 150 -3.30 11.52 21.76
CA MET A 150 -3.82 11.37 23.12
C MET A 150 -2.72 11.07 24.13
N SER A 151 -1.79 10.17 23.80
CA SER A 151 -0.66 9.86 24.68
C SER A 151 0.30 11.04 24.87
N GLN A 152 0.46 11.90 23.86
CA GLN A 152 1.19 13.17 23.98
C GLN A 152 0.43 14.20 24.83
N SER A 153 -0.90 14.27 24.69
CA SER A 153 -1.74 15.16 25.49
C SER A 153 -1.75 14.77 26.97
N GLN A 154 -1.76 13.49 27.32
CA GLN A 154 -1.81 13.05 28.73
C GLN A 154 -0.43 12.96 29.40
N GLY A 155 0.66 12.85 28.62
CA GLY A 155 2.02 12.65 29.10
C GLY A 155 2.97 13.87 29.04
N GLY A 156 2.55 15.03 28.51
CA GLY A 156 3.44 16.19 28.42
C GLY A 156 2.82 17.54 28.06
N GLY A 157 1.52 17.62 27.74
CA GLY A 157 0.86 18.87 27.31
C GLY A 157 -0.48 19.20 27.97
N GLY A 158 -1.16 18.22 28.57
CA GLY A 158 -2.53 18.33 29.11
C GLY A 158 -2.66 19.18 30.37
N GLY A 159 -1.55 19.48 31.04
CA GLY A 159 -1.52 20.45 32.13
C GLY A 159 -1.49 21.90 31.65
N LYS A 160 -1.11 22.16 30.39
CA LYS A 160 -0.84 23.54 29.92
C LYS A 160 -2.13 24.29 29.61
N VAL A 161 -3.11 23.62 28.98
CA VAL A 161 -4.45 24.18 28.75
C VAL A 161 -5.24 24.42 30.04
N MET A 162 -5.04 23.58 31.06
CA MET A 162 -5.60 23.82 32.40
C MET A 162 -4.77 24.78 33.26
N SER A 163 -3.51 25.09 32.90
CA SER A 163 -2.68 26.06 33.63
C SER A 163 -2.94 27.51 33.22
N PHE A 164 -3.60 27.76 32.09
CA PHE A 164 -3.95 29.14 31.69
C PHE A 164 -4.96 29.80 32.64
N GLY A 165 -5.64 29.04 33.49
CA GLY A 165 -6.54 29.57 34.53
C GLY A 165 -5.93 29.71 35.92
N LYS A 166 -4.73 29.17 36.17
CA LYS A 166 -4.10 29.27 37.50
C LYS A 166 -3.13 30.43 37.49
N SER A 167 -3.60 31.58 37.97
CA SER A 167 -2.76 32.73 38.29
C SER A 167 -1.51 32.28 39.07
N LYS A 168 -0.32 32.68 38.61
CA LYS A 168 0.95 32.53 39.34
C LYS A 168 1.07 33.53 40.51
N ALA A 169 -0.05 34.06 41.01
CA ALA A 169 -0.05 34.93 42.18
C ALA A 169 0.40 34.11 43.40
N LYS A 170 1.60 34.40 43.86
CA LYS A 170 2.10 33.92 45.14
C LYS A 170 1.45 34.82 46.20
N LEU A 171 0.57 34.28 47.04
CA LEU A 171 0.09 35.02 48.21
C LEU A 171 1.33 35.38 49.05
N TYR A 172 1.56 36.67 49.24
CA TYR A 172 2.58 37.14 50.15
C TYR A 172 2.04 36.93 51.56
N ASN A 173 2.36 35.78 52.18
CA ASN A 173 2.12 35.64 53.61
C ASN A 173 3.11 36.55 54.34
N ASP A 174 2.59 37.38 55.24
CA ASP A 174 3.35 38.34 56.06
C ASP A 174 4.24 37.66 57.12
N ASP A 175 4.35 36.31 57.06
CA ASP A 175 5.20 35.46 57.91
C ASP A 175 6.68 35.45 57.49
N LYS A 176 7.07 36.23 56.48
CA LYS A 176 8.49 36.45 56.19
C LYS A 176 9.04 37.49 57.14
N LYS A 177 10.12 37.12 57.83
CA LYS A 177 10.91 37.96 58.76
C LYS A 177 11.08 39.38 58.18
N LYS A 178 10.42 40.37 58.78
CA LYS A 178 10.52 41.79 58.38
C LYS A 178 11.96 42.24 58.60
N VAL A 179 12.74 42.31 57.52
CA VAL A 179 14.06 42.93 57.52
C VAL A 179 13.88 44.44 57.50
N ARG A 180 14.48 45.13 58.47
CA ARG A 180 14.49 46.61 58.52
C ARG A 180 15.79 47.11 57.90
N PHE A 181 15.80 48.37 57.45
CA PHE A 181 17.02 49.02 56.92
C PHE A 181 18.20 49.02 57.92
N THR A 182 17.92 48.85 59.21
CA THR A 182 18.92 48.70 60.29
C THR A 182 19.65 47.36 60.26
N ASP A 183 19.05 46.32 59.64
CA ASP A 183 19.60 44.96 59.62
C ASP A 183 20.56 44.72 58.44
N VAL A 184 20.78 45.74 57.60
CA VAL A 184 21.68 45.69 56.44
C VAL A 184 22.92 46.53 56.76
N ALA A 185 24.00 45.85 57.15
CA ALA A 185 25.27 46.47 57.49
C ALA A 185 26.10 46.78 56.23
N GLY A 186 26.65 48.00 56.15
CA GLY A 186 27.64 48.38 55.14
C GLY A 186 27.12 49.04 53.86
N ALA A 187 25.85 49.49 53.82
CA ALA A 187 25.23 50.11 52.66
C ALA A 187 24.53 51.44 53.02
N ASP A 188 25.23 52.34 53.70
CA ASP A 188 24.65 53.61 54.13
C ASP A 188 24.61 54.66 53.00
N GLU A 189 25.39 54.48 51.92
CA GLU A 189 25.38 55.37 50.74
C GLU A 189 24.12 55.21 49.86
N GLU A 190 23.46 54.05 49.87
CA GLU A 190 22.23 53.76 49.10
C GLU A 190 20.93 53.95 49.92
N LYS A 191 21.01 54.31 51.20
CA LYS A 191 19.83 54.54 52.07
C LYS A 191 19.33 55.99 52.08
N GLN A 192 20.05 56.90 51.44
CA GLN A 192 19.71 58.33 51.38
C GLN A 192 19.11 58.78 50.05
N GLU A 193 18.93 57.88 49.07
CA GLU A 193 18.21 58.16 47.83
C GLU A 193 16.73 57.72 47.89
#